data_AF-A0A425WNQ5-F1
#
_entry.id   AF-A0A425WNQ5-F1
#
_cell.length_a   1.000
_cell.length_b   1.000
_cell.length_c   1.000
_cell.angle_alpha   90.00
_cell.angle_beta   90.00
_cell.angle_gamma   90.00
#
_symmetry.space_group_name_H-M   'P 1'
#
loop_
_entity.id
_entity.type
_entity.pdbx_description
1 polymer ?
#
loop_
_entity_poly.entity_id
_entity_poly.type
_entity_poly.pdbx_seq_one_letter_code
_entity_poly.pdbx_strand_id
1 'polypeptide(L)'
;MARKYAVPKEIRALKPKGTMVKKISGGYYVYEFRTVRDESGKRHTKMGACIGKIDPERGFVANGASLRRQEWRTLEFGQWAVADDLSRGTHALLREFFT
;
A
#
# COMPACT_ATOMS: atom_id res chain seq x y z
N MET A 1 16.13 -32.83 -13.78
CA MET A 1 16.85 -31.61 -13.32
C MET A 1 15.84 -30.56 -12.89
N ALA A 2 15.79 -30.20 -11.60
CA ALA A 2 14.86 -29.18 -11.11
C ALA A 2 15.25 -27.80 -11.66
N ARG A 3 14.31 -27.07 -12.27
CA ARG A 3 14.54 -25.68 -12.71
C ARG A 3 14.92 -24.85 -11.46
N LYS A 4 16.20 -24.48 -11.35
CA LYS A 4 16.66 -23.52 -10.33
C LYS A 4 16.07 -22.16 -10.68
N TYR A 5 14.98 -21.82 -9.99
CA TYR A 5 14.41 -20.49 -10.10
C TYR A 5 15.39 -19.44 -9.56
N ALA A 6 15.50 -18.30 -10.24
CA ALA A 6 16.37 -17.20 -9.83
C ALA A 6 16.03 -16.65 -8.43
N VAL A 7 14.78 -16.80 -7.99
CA VAL A 7 14.30 -16.44 -6.64
C VAL A 7 13.91 -17.73 -5.89
N PRO A 8 14.45 -17.99 -4.68
CA PRO A 8 14.07 -19.12 -3.85
C PRO A 8 12.56 -19.16 -3.53
N LYS A 9 12.04 -20.34 -3.18
CA LYS A 9 10.60 -20.50 -2.86
C LYS A 9 10.22 -19.77 -1.57
N GLU A 10 11.07 -19.84 -0.56
CA GLU A 10 10.91 -19.13 0.73
C GLU A 10 10.73 -17.63 0.51
N ILE A 11 11.63 -17.02 -0.25
CA ILE A 11 11.56 -15.59 -0.59
C ILE A 11 10.28 -15.25 -1.38
N ARG A 12 9.85 -16.12 -2.29
CA ARG A 12 8.58 -15.92 -3.03
C ARG A 12 7.35 -16.02 -2.14
N ALA A 13 7.41 -16.75 -1.03
CA ALA A 13 6.31 -16.87 -0.08
C ALA A 13 6.13 -15.61 0.78
N LEU A 14 7.22 -14.85 1.00
CA LEU A 14 7.21 -13.60 1.78
C LEU A 14 6.64 -12.39 1.02
N LYS A 15 6.36 -12.54 -0.28
CA LYS A 15 5.88 -11.41 -1.11
C LYS A 15 4.39 -11.14 -0.87
N PRO A 16 3.96 -9.87 -0.91
CA PRO A 16 2.53 -9.54 -0.90
C PRO A 16 1.78 -10.13 -2.12
N LYS A 17 0.47 -10.41 -1.97
CA LYS A 17 -0.38 -10.83 -3.10
C LYS A 17 -0.42 -9.74 -4.17
N GLY A 18 -0.51 -10.13 -5.44
CA GLY A 18 -0.54 -9.17 -6.56
C GLY A 18 0.81 -8.50 -6.88
N THR A 19 1.92 -8.98 -6.30
CA THR A 19 3.28 -8.46 -6.57
C THR A 19 4.19 -9.52 -7.20
N MET A 20 5.29 -9.09 -7.78
CA MET A 20 6.34 -9.96 -8.31
C MET A 20 7.71 -9.63 -7.70
N VAL A 21 8.51 -10.66 -7.43
CA VAL A 21 9.86 -10.51 -6.87
C VAL A 21 10.90 -10.75 -7.96
N LYS A 22 11.90 -9.87 -8.04
CA LYS A 22 13.07 -10.03 -8.90
C LYS A 22 14.34 -10.05 -8.04
N LYS A 23 15.27 -10.95 -8.39
CA LYS A 23 16.62 -10.94 -7.82
C LYS A 23 17.49 -9.99 -8.64
N ILE A 24 18.00 -8.93 -8.03
CA ILE A 24 18.84 -7.92 -8.70
C ILE A 24 20.04 -7.64 -7.79
N SER A 25 21.27 -7.81 -8.31
CA SER A 25 22.52 -7.47 -7.61
C SER A 25 22.63 -7.98 -6.16
N GLY A 26 22.16 -9.20 -5.88
CA GLY A 26 22.22 -9.79 -4.53
C GLY A 26 21.03 -9.47 -3.62
N GLY A 27 20.14 -8.57 -4.01
CA GLY A 27 18.90 -8.26 -3.31
C GLY A 27 17.65 -8.87 -3.96
N TYR A 28 16.56 -8.91 -3.19
CA TYR A 28 15.23 -9.29 -3.66
C TYR A 28 14.32 -8.07 -3.67
N TYR A 29 13.88 -7.65 -4.84
CA TYR A 29 13.07 -6.44 -5.01
C TYR A 29 11.65 -6.80 -5.43
N VAL A 30 10.67 -6.12 -4.85
CA VAL A 30 9.25 -6.35 -5.07
C VAL A 30 8.69 -5.27 -5.96
N TYR A 31 8.01 -5.71 -7.02
CA TYR A 31 7.39 -4.86 -8.02
C TYR A 31 5.89 -5.12 -8.07
N GLU A 32 5.14 -4.07 -8.35
CA GLU A 32 3.75 -4.20 -8.78
C GLU A 32 3.69 -4.81 -10.19
N PHE A 33 2.59 -5.49 -10.48
CA PHE A 33 2.22 -5.81 -11.85
C PHE A 33 0.73 -5.59 -12.02
N ARG A 34 0.33 -5.20 -13.23
CA ARG A 34 -1.08 -5.10 -13.60
C ARG A 34 -1.33 -5.92 -14.85
N THR A 35 -2.47 -6.59 -14.89
CA THR A 35 -2.92 -7.24 -16.11
C THR A 35 -3.65 -6.22 -16.97
N VAL A 36 -3.12 -5.96 -18.16
CA VAL A 36 -3.71 -5.07 -19.16
C VAL A 36 -4.27 -5.94 -20.28
N ARG A 37 -5.39 -5.54 -20.88
CA ARG A 37 -5.87 -6.13 -22.13
C ARG A 37 -5.43 -5.25 -23.27
N ASP A 38 -4.78 -5.85 -24.26
CA ASP A 38 -4.41 -5.15 -25.49
C ASP A 38 -5.63 -5.03 -26.41
N GLU A 39 -5.52 -4.20 -27.44
CA GLU A 39 -6.58 -3.96 -28.45
C GLU A 39 -7.03 -5.26 -29.15
N SER A 40 -6.15 -6.26 -29.22
CA SER A 40 -6.46 -7.60 -29.74
C SER A 40 -7.14 -8.53 -28.73
N GLY A 41 -7.56 -8.04 -27.57
CA GLY A 41 -8.26 -8.81 -26.52
C GLY A 41 -7.37 -9.75 -25.68
N LYS A 42 -6.07 -9.84 -25.99
CA LYS A 42 -5.10 -10.67 -25.24
C LYS A 42 -4.73 -10.01 -23.91
N ARG A 43 -4.53 -10.82 -22.86
CA ARG A 43 -4.12 -10.35 -21.52
C ARG A 43 -2.60 -10.31 -21.44
N HIS A 44 -2.04 -9.15 -21.13
CA HIS A 44 -0.62 -8.93 -20.96
C HIS A 44 -0.33 -8.50 -19.52
N THR A 45 0.81 -8.93 -18.98
CA THR A 45 1.26 -8.48 -17.65
C THR A 45 2.19 -7.30 -17.85
N LYS A 46 1.75 -6.11 -17.45
CA LYS A 46 2.55 -4.88 -17.46
C LYS A 46 3.20 -4.69 -16.09
N MET A 47 4.52 -4.54 -16.09
CA MET A 47 5.28 -4.25 -14.88
C MET A 47 4.98 -2.85 -14.35
N GLY A 48 4.87 -2.73 -13.03
CA GLY A 48 4.70 -1.49 -12.30
C GLY A 48 5.97 -1.08 -11.55
N ALA A 49 5.79 -0.17 -10.59
CA ALA A 49 6.87 0.41 -9.80
C ALA A 49 7.51 -0.61 -8.83
N CYS A 50 8.74 -0.31 -8.41
CA CYS A 50 9.38 -1.00 -7.29
C CYS A 50 8.78 -0.47 -5.99
N ILE A 51 8.08 -1.34 -5.26
CA ILE A 51 7.37 -0.98 -4.03
C ILE A 51 8.13 -1.36 -2.76
N GLY A 52 9.23 -2.09 -2.88
CA GLY A 52 10.02 -2.50 -1.74
C GLY A 52 11.03 -3.59 -2.05
N LYS A 53 11.55 -4.18 -0.99
CA LYS A 53 12.48 -5.32 -1.02
C LYS A 53 12.02 -6.42 -0.06
N ILE A 54 12.50 -7.64 -0.28
CA ILE A 54 12.36 -8.73 0.67
C ILE A 54 13.66 -8.86 1.43
N ASP A 55 13.56 -8.67 2.73
CA ASP A 55 14.57 -9.01 3.70
C ASP A 55 14.29 -10.45 4.19
N PRO A 56 15.25 -11.39 4.11
CA PRO A 56 15.02 -12.77 4.54
C PRO A 56 14.62 -12.91 6.01
N GLU A 57 15.05 -12.00 6.88
CA GLU A 57 14.77 -12.03 8.32
C GLU A 57 13.50 -11.26 8.67
N ARG A 58 13.26 -10.13 7.98
CA ARG A 58 12.14 -9.22 8.30
C ARG A 58 10.92 -9.38 7.38
N GLY A 59 11.04 -10.14 6.30
CA GLY A 59 10.00 -10.27 5.29
C GLY A 59 9.95 -9.08 4.32
N PHE A 60 8.75 -8.73 3.86
CA PHE A 60 8.57 -7.62 2.91
C PHE A 60 8.77 -6.26 3.59
N VAL A 61 9.72 -5.47 3.09
CA VAL A 61 10.02 -4.10 3.52
C VAL A 61 9.63 -3.15 2.40
N ALA A 62 8.59 -2.35 2.64
CA ALA A 62 8.13 -1.35 1.69
C ALA A 62 9.15 -0.20 1.54
N ASN A 63 9.23 0.38 0.34
CA ASN A 63 9.93 1.65 0.14
C ASN A 63 9.16 2.73 0.92
N GLY A 64 9.85 3.53 1.73
CA GLY A 64 9.24 4.48 2.68
C GLY A 64 8.28 5.54 2.10
N ALA A 65 8.10 5.57 0.78
CA ALA A 65 7.17 6.45 0.07
C ALA A 65 5.80 5.81 -0.23
N SER A 66 5.58 4.51 0.05
CA SER A 66 4.30 3.83 -0.24
C SER A 66 3.26 3.94 0.89
N LEU A 67 3.48 4.81 1.88
CA LEU A 67 2.38 5.48 2.56
C LEU A 67 1.67 6.34 1.51
N ARG A 68 0.89 5.70 0.61
CA ARG A 68 -0.26 6.36 -0.01
C ARG A 68 -0.94 7.03 1.16
N ARG A 69 -0.94 8.36 1.15
CA ARG A 69 -1.77 9.18 2.02
C ARG A 69 -3.16 8.58 1.86
N GLN A 70 -3.55 7.70 2.78
CA GLN A 70 -4.95 7.36 2.95
C GLN A 70 -5.53 8.66 3.48
N GLU A 71 -5.91 9.55 2.56
CA GLU A 71 -7.02 10.44 2.84
C GLU A 71 -8.15 9.50 3.24
N TRP A 72 -8.42 9.45 4.53
CA TRP A 72 -9.66 8.92 5.06
C TRP A 72 -10.77 9.70 4.35
N ARG A 73 -11.37 9.12 3.30
CA ARG A 73 -12.44 9.77 2.54
C ARG A 73 -13.83 9.43 3.06
N THR A 74 -13.90 8.83 4.23
CA THR A 74 -15.15 8.59 4.93
C THR A 74 -14.93 9.05 6.36
N LEU A 75 -15.28 10.29 6.67
CA LEU A 75 -15.67 10.57 8.04
C LEU A 75 -17.06 9.93 8.17
N GLU A 76 -17.10 8.74 8.76
CA GLU A 76 -18.35 8.05 9.07
C GLU A 76 -19.25 9.03 9.82
N PHE A 77 -20.53 9.11 9.44
CA PHE A 77 -21.48 10.10 9.96
C PHE A 77 -21.50 10.17 11.50
N GLY A 78 -21.22 9.05 12.18
CA GLY A 78 -21.12 8.97 13.63
C GLY A 78 -19.93 9.71 14.26
N GLN A 79 -18.81 9.88 13.53
CA GLN A 79 -17.64 10.59 14.06
C GLN A 79 -17.85 12.10 14.09
N TRP A 80 -18.65 12.65 13.17
CA TRP A 80 -19.07 14.06 13.24
C TRP A 80 -19.91 14.35 14.47
N ALA A 81 -20.85 13.47 14.83
CA ALA A 81 -21.70 13.66 15.99
C ALA A 81 -20.90 13.72 17.30
N VAL A 82 -19.86 12.89 17.42
CA VAL A 82 -18.97 12.88 18.60
C VAL A 82 -18.09 14.14 18.63
N ALA A 83 -17.53 14.54 17.50
CA ALA A 83 -16.72 15.75 17.42
C ALA A 83 -17.56 17.02 17.70
N ASP A 84 -18.79 17.07 17.19
CA ASP A 84 -19.76 18.14 17.46
C ASP A 84 -20.08 18.21 18.95
N ASP A 85 -20.49 17.09 19.57
CA ASP A 85 -20.84 17.04 20.99
C ASP A 85 -19.69 17.52 21.90
N LEU A 86 -18.47 17.05 21.64
CA LEU A 86 -17.27 17.46 22.40
C LEU A 86 -16.89 18.93 22.18
N SER A 87 -17.23 19.50 21.02
CA SER A 87 -16.88 20.89 20.69
C SER A 87 -17.89 21.93 21.17
N ARG A 88 -19.07 21.51 21.66
CA ARG A 88 -20.17 22.40 22.08
C ARG A 88 -19.77 23.40 23.16
N GLY A 89 -18.99 22.98 24.15
CA GLY A 89 -18.52 23.86 25.23
C GLY A 89 -17.58 24.96 24.72
N THR A 90 -16.63 24.58 23.86
CA THR A 90 -15.69 25.54 23.24
C THR A 90 -16.42 26.49 22.30
N HIS A 91 -17.40 26.00 21.54
CA HIS A 91 -18.20 26.82 20.64
C HIS A 91 -19.10 27.81 21.39
N ALA A 92 -19.64 27.43 22.56
CA ALA A 92 -20.38 28.34 23.43
C ALA A 92 -19.48 29.48 23.95
N LEU A 93 -18.29 29.14 24.45
CA LEU A 93 -17.30 30.14 24.90
C LEU A 93 -16.90 31.09 23.77
N LEU A 94 -16.61 30.58 22.58
CA LEU A 94 -16.24 31.42 21.44
C LEU A 94 -17.38 32.36 21.02
N ARG A 95 -18.64 31.93 21.11
CA ARG A 95 -19.78 32.82 20.87
C ARG A 95 -19.86 33.97 21.87
N GLU A 96 -19.56 33.74 23.14
CA GLU A 96 -19.59 34.81 24.14
C GLU A 96 -18.54 35.91 23.89
N PHE A 97 -17.39 35.55 23.29
CA PHE A 97 -16.31 36.51 23.03
C PHE A 97 -16.37 37.21 21.67
N PHE A 98 -17.03 36.60 20.67
CA PHE A 98 -17.06 37.09 19.29
C PHE A 98 -18.45 37.50 18.79
N THR A 99 -19.41 37.72 19.69
CA THR A 99 -20.72 38.35 19.40
C THR A 99 -20.76 39.76 19.99
#